data_AF-A0A8J2WQ05-F1
#
_entry.id   AF-A0A8J2WQ05-F1
#
_cell.length_a   1.000
_cell.length_b   1.000
_cell.length_c   1.000
_cell.angle_alpha   90.00
_cell.angle_beta   90.00
_cell.angle_gamma   90.00
#
_symmetry.space_group_name_H-M   'P 1'
#
loop_
_entity.id
_entity.type
_entity.pdbx_description
1 polymer ?
#
loop_
_entity_poly.entity_id
_entity_poly.type
_entity_poly.pdbx_seq_one_letter_code
_entity_poly.pdbx_strand_id
1 'polypeptide(L)'
;MGDFPQKLLGSSVAISKRVVNSIFSPYSSSQSSAPSLKVKVVKLQECPEIFDGQPREAKLAIRATDLECWKSSFRPVEEPSNTDPKAIQHWALVVYFPLGKIIHFFEGWDDDGQLQAGRAQIAFEYIEIFNKSDYIGTVVTSPRQLLEIAKQVKTGKYSALGRNNCQTWLVEYLERININCGSCLSLPDNYRLGIIN
;
A
#
# COMPACT_ATOMS: atom_id res chain seq x y z
N MET A 1 58.16 -1.26 35.22
CA MET A 1 57.91 -0.22 36.24
C MET A 1 57.83 1.09 35.49
N GLY A 2 56.63 1.50 35.08
CA GLY A 2 55.91 2.67 35.64
C GLY A 2 56.26 3.88 34.77
N ASP A 3 55.37 4.63 34.12
CA ASP A 3 54.02 5.04 34.48
C ASP A 3 53.16 5.41 33.26
N PHE A 4 51.86 5.47 33.52
CA PHE A 4 50.74 5.77 32.64
C PHE A 4 50.71 7.21 32.06
N PRO A 5 49.99 7.46 30.94
CA PRO A 5 49.71 8.80 30.43
C PRO A 5 48.53 9.48 31.16
N GLN A 6 48.64 10.80 31.39
CA GLN A 6 47.58 11.66 31.91
C GLN A 6 46.73 12.28 30.78
N LYS A 7 45.40 12.00 30.84
CA LYS A 7 44.22 12.90 30.86
C LYS A 7 44.32 14.30 30.19
N LEU A 8 43.28 14.96 29.65
CA LEU A 8 41.86 14.75 29.28
C LEU A 8 41.36 16.14 28.78
N LEU A 9 40.18 16.18 28.11
CA LEU A 9 39.30 17.33 27.79
C LEU A 9 39.77 18.22 26.63
N GLY A 10 39.03 18.42 25.54
CA GLY A 10 37.65 18.94 25.39
C GLY A 10 37.80 20.15 24.44
N SER A 11 36.94 20.54 23.50
CA SER A 11 35.53 20.34 23.25
C SER A 11 35.24 20.71 21.79
N SER A 12 34.24 20.05 21.24
CA SER A 12 33.46 20.33 20.03
C SER A 12 33.26 21.81 19.67
N VAL A 13 33.51 22.18 18.41
CA VAL A 13 32.60 22.98 17.56
C VAL A 13 32.90 22.67 16.08
N ALA A 14 32.07 21.85 15.43
CA ALA A 14 32.01 21.81 13.96
C ALA A 14 30.64 22.31 13.51
N ILE A 15 30.60 23.56 13.08
CA ILE A 15 29.43 24.23 12.51
C ILE A 15 29.17 23.58 11.14
N SER A 16 28.18 22.68 11.10
CA SER A 16 27.68 22.10 9.86
C SER A 16 26.83 23.15 9.12
N LYS A 17 27.42 23.80 8.12
CA LYS A 17 26.70 24.68 7.19
C LYS A 17 25.80 23.82 6.29
N ARG A 18 24.52 23.70 6.65
CA ARG A 18 23.47 23.24 5.72
C ARG A 18 23.26 24.31 4.65
N VAL A 19 23.77 24.05 3.44
CA VAL A 19 23.32 24.73 2.24
C VAL A 19 22.10 23.97 1.73
N VAL A 20 20.91 24.54 1.96
CA VAL A 20 19.66 24.12 1.35
C VAL A 20 19.62 24.69 -0.05
N ASN A 21 20.07 23.90 -1.05
CA ASN A 21 19.67 24.15 -2.43
C ASN A 21 18.42 23.31 -2.70
N SER A 22 17.26 23.93 -2.46
CA SER A 22 15.98 23.47 -2.98
C SER A 22 15.97 23.68 -4.49
N ILE A 23 16.43 22.67 -5.23
CA ILE A 23 16.08 22.56 -6.63
C ILE A 23 14.87 21.63 -6.66
N PHE A 24 13.71 22.26 -6.84
CA PHE A 24 12.47 21.63 -7.25
C PHE A 24 12.78 20.65 -8.39
N SER A 25 12.66 19.35 -8.10
CA SER A 25 12.60 18.33 -9.13
C SER A 25 11.19 18.39 -9.71
N PRO A 26 11.00 18.73 -10.99
CA PRO A 26 9.68 18.61 -11.60
C PRO A 26 9.34 17.13 -11.64
N TYR A 27 8.23 16.77 -11.01
CA TYR A 27 7.68 15.42 -11.00
C TYR A 27 7.54 14.94 -12.45
N SER A 28 8.42 14.03 -12.85
CA SER A 28 8.23 13.23 -14.06
C SER A 28 7.02 12.35 -13.76
N SER A 29 5.91 12.62 -14.42
CA SER A 29 4.75 11.72 -14.47
C SER A 29 5.19 10.43 -15.13
N SER A 30 5.73 9.50 -14.34
CA SER A 30 5.97 8.14 -14.77
C SER A 30 4.61 7.52 -15.05
N GLN A 31 4.20 7.55 -16.31
CA GLN A 31 3.16 6.69 -16.85
C GLN A 31 3.42 5.28 -16.31
N SER A 32 2.52 4.77 -15.48
CA SER A 32 2.54 3.40 -14.97
C SER A 32 2.42 2.46 -16.17
N SER A 33 3.55 2.13 -16.80
CA SER A 33 3.69 1.20 -17.92
C SER A 33 3.73 -0.24 -17.40
N ALA A 34 2.90 -0.54 -16.41
CA ALA A 34 2.63 -1.89 -15.96
C ALA A 34 1.52 -2.47 -16.86
N PRO A 35 1.65 -3.72 -17.34
CA PRO A 35 0.66 -4.32 -18.24
C PRO A 35 -0.73 -4.36 -17.58
N SER A 36 -1.76 -4.03 -18.36
CA SER A 36 -3.17 -4.19 -17.94
C SER A 36 -3.46 -5.68 -17.80
N LEU A 37 -3.86 -6.12 -16.61
CA LEU A 37 -4.17 -7.51 -16.34
C LEU A 37 -5.66 -7.69 -16.08
N LYS A 38 -6.28 -8.61 -16.81
CA LYS A 38 -7.62 -9.08 -16.49
C LYS A 38 -7.54 -10.02 -15.30
N VAL A 39 -7.43 -9.46 -14.10
CA VAL A 39 -7.44 -10.24 -12.86
C VAL A 39 -8.87 -10.28 -12.33
N LYS A 40 -9.34 -11.47 -11.97
CA LYS A 40 -10.61 -11.60 -11.27
C LYS A 40 -10.42 -11.31 -9.79
N VAL A 41 -11.03 -10.24 -9.33
CA VAL A 41 -11.15 -9.93 -7.90
C VAL A 41 -12.30 -10.75 -7.34
N VAL A 42 -12.05 -11.42 -6.21
CA VAL A 42 -13.04 -12.23 -5.48
C VAL A 42 -13.34 -11.52 -4.17
N LYS A 43 -14.62 -11.41 -3.79
CA LYS A 43 -15.03 -10.81 -2.52
C LYS A 43 -14.40 -11.56 -1.35
N LEU A 44 -14.04 -10.86 -0.27
CA LEU A 44 -13.34 -11.49 0.87
C LEU A 44 -14.16 -12.63 1.50
N GLN A 45 -15.49 -12.52 1.51
CA GLN A 45 -16.41 -13.53 2.03
C GLN A 45 -16.49 -14.78 1.15
N GLU A 46 -16.16 -14.65 -0.13
CA GLU A 46 -16.14 -15.75 -1.11
C GLU A 46 -14.75 -16.40 -1.22
N CYS A 47 -13.74 -15.86 -0.53
CA CYS A 47 -12.39 -16.40 -0.56
C CYS A 47 -12.30 -17.70 0.26
N PRO A 48 -11.90 -18.84 -0.35
CA PRO A 48 -11.81 -20.12 0.35
C PRO A 48 -10.69 -20.11 1.39
N GLU A 49 -10.86 -20.74 2.55
CA GLU A 49 -9.86 -20.75 3.62
C GLU A 49 -8.63 -21.66 3.38
N ILE A 50 -8.48 -22.23 2.18
CA ILE A 50 -7.42 -23.19 1.81
C ILE A 50 -6.08 -22.47 1.55
N PHE A 51 -5.73 -21.55 2.45
CA PHE A 51 -4.45 -20.86 2.41
C PHE A 51 -3.43 -21.58 3.27
N ASP A 52 -2.21 -21.58 2.74
CA ASP A 52 -1.04 -21.87 3.54
C ASP A 52 -1.01 -20.94 4.77
N GLY A 53 -1.01 -21.57 5.95
CA GLY A 53 -0.97 -20.88 7.23
C GLY A 53 0.44 -20.56 7.71
N GLN A 54 1.49 -21.03 7.02
CA GLN A 54 2.87 -20.88 7.46
C GLN A 54 3.34 -19.43 7.34
N PRO A 55 3.69 -18.76 8.46
CA PRO A 55 4.24 -17.42 8.44
C PRO A 55 5.60 -17.40 7.75
N ARG A 56 5.83 -16.35 6.96
CA ARG A 56 7.08 -16.12 6.23
C ARG A 56 7.19 -14.64 5.89
N GLU A 57 8.36 -14.25 5.40
CA GLU A 57 8.57 -12.90 4.90
C GLU A 57 7.58 -12.56 3.77
N ALA A 58 6.85 -11.46 3.96
CA ALA A 58 5.98 -10.87 2.97
C ALA A 58 6.42 -9.42 2.72
N LYS A 59 6.66 -9.09 1.46
CA LYS A 59 6.97 -7.73 1.01
C LYS A 59 5.68 -7.06 0.59
N LEU A 60 5.45 -5.86 1.10
CA LEU A 60 4.23 -5.09 0.90
C LEU A 60 4.54 -3.85 0.07
N ALA A 61 3.67 -3.58 -0.91
CA ALA A 61 3.72 -2.35 -1.71
C ALA A 61 2.29 -1.84 -1.98
N ILE A 62 2.13 -0.54 -2.15
CA ILE A 62 0.87 0.06 -2.55
C ILE A 62 0.94 0.34 -4.04
N ARG A 63 -0.10 -0.10 -4.75
CA ARG A 63 -0.31 0.29 -6.13
C ARG A 63 -1.45 1.30 -6.18
N ALA A 64 -1.13 2.52 -6.57
CA ALA A 64 -2.13 3.46 -7.04
C ALA A 64 -2.40 3.17 -8.52
N THR A 65 -3.64 2.85 -8.87
CA THR A 65 -4.06 2.70 -10.26
C THR A 65 -4.97 3.84 -10.67
N ASP A 66 -4.83 4.25 -11.92
CA ASP A 66 -5.94 4.78 -12.68
C ASP A 66 -7.07 3.74 -12.69
N LEU A 67 -8.30 4.18 -12.39
CA LEU A 67 -9.50 3.35 -12.27
C LEU A 67 -9.77 2.44 -13.49
N GLU A 68 -9.07 2.67 -14.61
CA GLU A 68 -9.19 1.92 -15.85
C GLU A 68 -8.51 0.52 -15.83
N CYS A 69 -7.49 0.32 -14.98
CA CYS A 69 -6.68 -0.90 -15.00
C CYS A 69 -7.41 -2.15 -14.44
N TRP A 70 -8.50 -1.95 -13.69
CA TRP A 70 -9.29 -3.01 -13.09
C TRP A 70 -10.74 -2.70 -13.43
N LYS A 71 -11.22 -3.20 -14.58
CA LYS A 71 -12.65 -3.10 -14.95
C LYS A 71 -13.50 -3.95 -14.00
N SER A 72 -13.59 -3.53 -12.74
CA SER A 72 -14.85 -3.57 -12.02
C SER A 72 -15.85 -2.78 -12.85
N SER A 73 -17.10 -3.21 -12.87
CA SER A 73 -18.21 -2.65 -13.65
C SER A 73 -18.62 -1.22 -13.26
N PHE A 74 -17.65 -0.39 -12.89
CA PHE A 74 -17.81 1.01 -12.53
C PHE A 74 -18.51 1.72 -13.69
N ARG A 75 -19.74 2.16 -13.43
CA ARG A 75 -20.37 3.16 -14.29
C ARG A 75 -19.68 4.47 -13.95
N PRO A 76 -19.09 5.19 -14.92
CA PRO A 76 -18.61 6.53 -14.66
C PRO A 76 -19.80 7.31 -14.13
N VAL A 77 -19.73 7.74 -12.87
CA VAL A 77 -20.63 8.76 -12.35
C VAL A 77 -20.28 10.01 -13.15
N GLU A 78 -21.27 10.62 -13.80
CA GLU A 78 -21.11 11.92 -14.44
C GLU A 78 -20.66 12.92 -13.37
N GLU A 79 -19.35 13.17 -13.26
CA GLU A 79 -18.81 14.13 -12.30
C GLU A 79 -18.86 15.56 -12.87
N PRO A 80 -19.09 16.55 -12.00
CA PRO A 80 -19.03 17.97 -12.36
C PRO A 80 -17.59 18.36 -12.75
N SER A 81 -17.52 19.17 -13.80
CA SER A 81 -16.36 19.46 -14.64
C SER A 81 -15.21 20.27 -13.99
N ASN A 82 -14.73 19.94 -12.78
CA ASN A 82 -13.61 20.70 -12.20
C ASN A 82 -12.71 20.00 -11.17
N THR A 83 -12.87 18.69 -10.94
CA THR A 83 -11.96 17.93 -10.07
C THR A 83 -10.74 17.46 -10.88
N ASP A 84 -9.52 17.76 -10.39
CA ASP A 84 -8.27 17.24 -10.98
C ASP A 84 -8.42 15.71 -11.12
N PRO A 85 -8.20 15.10 -12.30
CA PRO A 85 -8.30 13.65 -12.49
C PRO A 85 -7.39 12.82 -11.57
N LYS A 86 -6.45 13.47 -10.85
CA LYS A 86 -5.70 12.86 -9.73
C LYS A 86 -6.51 12.64 -8.44
N ALA A 87 -7.71 13.20 -8.32
CA ALA A 87 -8.41 13.35 -7.05
C ALA A 87 -8.98 12.04 -6.48
N ILE A 88 -9.21 11.01 -7.30
CA ILE A 88 -9.76 9.73 -6.82
C ILE A 88 -8.90 8.59 -7.38
N GLN A 89 -7.69 8.45 -6.83
CA GLN A 89 -6.85 7.30 -7.13
C GLN A 89 -7.40 6.06 -6.43
N HIS A 90 -7.47 4.96 -7.16
CA HIS A 90 -7.78 3.67 -6.56
C HIS A 90 -6.51 3.03 -6.01
N TRP A 91 -6.56 2.53 -4.78
CA TRP A 91 -5.38 1.92 -4.14
C TRP A 91 -5.60 0.44 -3.86
N ALA A 92 -4.57 -0.35 -4.11
CA ALA A 92 -4.51 -1.77 -3.76
C ALA A 92 -3.20 -2.09 -3.03
N LEU A 93 -3.28 -2.98 -2.03
CA LEU A 93 -2.11 -3.60 -1.43
C LEU A 93 -1.64 -4.75 -2.32
N VAL A 94 -0.37 -4.70 -2.73
CA VAL A 94 0.32 -5.78 -3.41
C VAL A 94 1.21 -6.50 -2.41
N VAL A 95 1.02 -7.81 -2.29
CA VAL A 95 1.76 -8.66 -1.37
C VAL A 95 2.54 -9.70 -2.15
N TYR A 96 3.85 -9.72 -1.93
CA TYR A 96 4.76 -10.68 -2.53
C TYR A 96 5.46 -11.50 -1.43
N PHE A 97 5.41 -12.83 -1.57
CA PHE A 97 6.17 -13.74 -0.73
C PHE A 97 7.40 -14.24 -1.52
N PRO A 98 8.65 -13.97 -1.10
CA PRO A 98 9.85 -14.30 -1.88
C PRO A 98 9.98 -15.76 -2.31
N LEU A 99 9.52 -16.70 -1.49
CA LEU A 99 9.53 -18.13 -1.78
C LEU A 99 8.23 -18.62 -2.46
N GLY A 100 7.27 -17.72 -2.68
CA GLY A 100 5.98 -18.01 -3.28
C GLY A 100 5.97 -17.81 -4.80
N LYS A 101 5.00 -18.45 -5.47
CA LYS A 101 4.74 -18.30 -6.91
C LYS A 101 3.54 -17.41 -7.22
N ILE A 102 2.95 -16.79 -6.20
CA ILE A 102 1.71 -16.02 -6.30
C ILE A 102 1.95 -14.65 -5.67
N ILE A 103 1.48 -13.62 -6.35
CA ILE A 103 1.35 -12.26 -5.84
C ILE A 103 -0.12 -12.05 -5.51
N HIS A 104 -0.38 -11.53 -4.32
CA HIS A 104 -1.73 -11.27 -3.82
C HIS A 104 -2.04 -9.79 -3.90
N PHE A 105 -3.27 -9.46 -4.27
CA PHE A 105 -3.82 -8.12 -4.26
C PHE A 105 -4.95 -8.06 -3.26
N PHE A 106 -5.04 -6.97 -2.52
CA PHE A 106 -6.19 -6.65 -1.67
C PHE A 106 -6.62 -5.22 -1.96
N GLU A 107 -7.91 -5.04 -2.22
CA GLU A 107 -8.47 -3.74 -2.55
C GLU A 107 -9.92 -3.64 -2.07
N GLY A 108 -10.34 -2.41 -1.77
CA GLY A 108 -11.75 -2.05 -1.59
C GLY A 108 -12.30 -1.41 -2.87
N TRP A 109 -13.58 -1.55 -3.17
CA TRP A 109 -14.24 -0.88 -4.31
C TRP A 109 -15.71 -0.59 -4.02
N ASP A 110 -16.33 0.24 -4.84
CA ASP A 110 -17.78 0.46 -4.81
C ASP A 110 -18.53 -0.66 -5.54
N ASP A 111 -19.41 -1.36 -4.83
CA ASP A 111 -20.36 -2.31 -5.39
C ASP A 111 -21.77 -1.87 -4.98
N ASP A 112 -22.47 -1.22 -5.91
CA ASP A 112 -23.83 -0.72 -5.73
C ASP A 112 -24.00 0.22 -4.51
N GLY A 113 -23.08 1.18 -4.36
CA GLY A 113 -23.09 2.15 -3.27
C GLY A 113 -22.62 1.58 -1.92
N GLN A 114 -22.11 0.34 -1.91
CA GLN A 114 -21.51 -0.30 -0.74
C GLN A 114 -20.03 -0.55 -0.99
N LEU A 115 -19.19 -0.12 -0.04
CA LEU A 115 -17.79 -0.47 -0.02
C LEU A 115 -17.68 -1.99 0.17
N GLN A 116 -17.19 -2.67 -0.85
CA GLN A 116 -16.78 -4.06 -0.77
C GLN A 116 -15.26 -4.12 -0.69
N ALA A 117 -14.75 -5.26 -0.29
CA ALA A 117 -13.34 -5.56 -0.38
C ALA A 117 -13.15 -6.98 -0.90
N GLY A 118 -11.96 -7.21 -1.41
CA GLY A 118 -11.68 -8.45 -2.10
C GLY A 118 -10.21 -8.64 -2.37
N ARG A 119 -9.97 -9.75 -3.02
CA ARG A 119 -8.65 -10.29 -3.23
C ARG A 119 -8.50 -10.79 -4.64
N ALA A 120 -7.33 -10.54 -5.19
CA ALA A 120 -6.90 -11.07 -6.46
C ALA A 120 -5.59 -11.85 -6.28
N GLN A 121 -5.33 -12.80 -7.17
CA GLN A 121 -4.08 -13.55 -7.23
C GLN A 121 -3.58 -13.55 -8.66
N ILE A 122 -2.27 -13.33 -8.83
CA ILE A 122 -1.60 -13.49 -10.11
C ILE A 122 -0.33 -14.31 -9.95
N ALA A 123 0.13 -14.91 -11.04
CA ALA A 123 1.38 -15.64 -11.08
C ALA A 123 2.58 -14.70 -10.84
N PHE A 124 3.65 -15.25 -10.28
CA PHE A 124 4.90 -14.53 -10.00
C PHE A 124 5.57 -13.94 -11.26
N GLU A 125 5.26 -14.46 -12.45
CA GLU A 125 5.70 -13.90 -13.74
C GLU A 125 5.35 -12.40 -13.90
N TYR A 126 4.37 -11.92 -13.15
CA TYR A 126 3.95 -10.53 -13.11
C TYR A 126 4.58 -9.71 -11.97
N ILE A 127 5.75 -10.12 -11.46
CA ILE A 127 6.47 -9.43 -10.37
C ILE A 127 6.82 -7.98 -10.70
N GLU A 128 6.89 -7.61 -11.98
CA GLU A 128 7.05 -6.21 -12.38
C GLU A 128 5.98 -5.29 -11.81
N ILE A 129 4.76 -5.79 -11.56
CA ILE A 129 3.72 -5.01 -10.90
C ILE A 129 4.18 -4.57 -9.52
N PHE A 130 4.73 -5.50 -8.74
CA PHE A 130 5.25 -5.20 -7.42
C PHE A 130 6.42 -4.21 -7.52
N ASN A 131 7.34 -4.42 -8.45
CA ASN A 131 8.51 -3.57 -8.63
C ASN A 131 8.17 -2.14 -9.09
N LYS A 132 7.01 -1.94 -9.73
CA LYS A 132 6.47 -0.64 -10.14
C LYS A 132 5.52 -0.02 -9.10
N SER A 133 5.28 -0.70 -7.98
CA SER A 133 4.43 -0.24 -6.89
C SER A 133 5.29 0.44 -5.80
N ASP A 134 4.67 1.27 -4.97
CA ASP A 134 5.34 1.99 -3.89
C ASP A 134 5.57 1.04 -2.71
N TYR A 135 6.81 0.58 -2.53
CA TYR A 135 7.18 -0.32 -1.43
C TYR A 135 6.98 0.35 -0.07
N ILE A 136 6.29 -0.34 0.85
CA ILE A 136 5.93 0.21 2.18
C ILE A 136 6.55 -0.56 3.34
N GLY A 137 7.12 -1.74 3.10
CA GLY A 137 7.81 -2.51 4.12
C GLY A 137 7.72 -4.02 3.96
N THR A 138 8.28 -4.71 4.94
CA THR A 138 8.30 -6.17 5.04
C THR A 138 7.71 -6.60 6.38
N VAL A 139 6.92 -7.67 6.38
CA VAL A 139 6.32 -8.25 7.58
C VAL A 139 6.50 -9.77 7.59
N VAL A 140 6.42 -10.40 8.76
CA VAL A 140 6.32 -11.86 8.87
C VAL A 140 4.85 -12.22 9.04
N THR A 141 4.27 -12.88 8.03
CA THR A 141 2.84 -13.22 8.00
C THR A 141 2.57 -14.39 7.05
N SER A 142 1.33 -14.86 6.95
CA SER A 142 0.90 -15.84 5.96
C SER A 142 -0.25 -15.28 5.11
N PRO A 143 -0.48 -15.82 3.89
CA PRO A 143 -1.66 -15.46 3.10
C PRO A 143 -2.98 -15.62 3.87
N ARG A 144 -3.07 -16.65 4.74
CA ARG A 144 -4.23 -16.87 5.61
C ARG A 144 -4.41 -15.73 6.60
N GLN A 145 -3.35 -15.35 7.32
CA GLN A 145 -3.41 -14.27 8.31
C GLN A 145 -3.80 -12.94 7.67
N LEU A 146 -3.22 -12.60 6.51
CA LEU A 146 -3.59 -11.40 5.76
C LEU A 146 -5.07 -11.38 5.39
N LEU A 147 -5.61 -12.49 4.86
CA LEU A 147 -7.03 -12.58 4.55
C LEU A 147 -7.92 -12.42 5.79
N GLU A 148 -7.57 -13.06 6.90
CA GLU A 148 -8.33 -12.93 8.15
C GLU A 148 -8.31 -11.51 8.70
N ILE A 149 -7.18 -10.79 8.58
CA ILE A 149 -7.11 -9.37 8.95
C ILE A 149 -7.96 -8.53 8.00
N ALA A 150 -7.91 -8.78 6.69
CA ALA A 150 -8.69 -8.04 5.70
C ALA A 150 -10.20 -8.15 5.96
N LYS A 151 -10.68 -9.34 6.35
CA LYS A 151 -12.09 -9.59 6.71
C LYS A 151 -12.56 -8.81 7.94
N GLN A 152 -11.64 -8.33 8.79
CA GLN A 152 -11.98 -7.56 10.00
C GLN A 152 -12.15 -6.06 9.74
N VAL A 153 -11.69 -5.56 8.59
CA VAL A 153 -11.82 -4.16 8.22
C VAL A 153 -13.27 -3.87 7.87
N LYS A 154 -13.83 -2.81 8.45
CA LYS A 154 -15.25 -2.52 8.29
C LYS A 154 -15.57 -2.12 6.85
N THR A 155 -16.72 -2.59 6.40
CA THR A 155 -17.38 -2.16 5.16
C THR A 155 -18.64 -1.36 5.49
N GLY A 156 -19.23 -0.70 4.50
CA GLY A 156 -20.44 0.11 4.68
C GLY A 156 -20.77 0.92 3.45
N LYS A 157 -21.63 1.94 3.58
CA LYS A 157 -22.03 2.81 2.47
C LYS A 157 -20.80 3.50 1.84
N TYR A 158 -20.55 3.25 0.56
CA TYR A 158 -19.42 3.84 -0.16
C TYR A 158 -19.59 5.36 -0.30
N SER A 159 -18.49 6.09 -0.16
CA SER A 159 -18.45 7.53 -0.40
C SER A 159 -17.09 7.89 -0.98
N ALA A 160 -17.04 8.17 -2.29
CA ALA A 160 -15.79 8.41 -3.01
C ALA A 160 -14.90 9.48 -2.36
N LEU A 161 -15.51 10.58 -1.90
CA LEU A 161 -14.84 11.70 -1.23
C LEU A 161 -14.99 11.68 0.31
N GLY A 162 -15.60 10.63 0.85
CA GLY A 162 -15.89 10.51 2.28
C GLY A 162 -14.98 9.51 2.99
N ARG A 163 -15.34 9.20 4.24
CA ARG A 163 -14.54 8.33 5.11
C ARG A 163 -14.59 6.84 4.78
N ASN A 164 -15.42 6.43 3.82
CA ASN A 164 -15.66 5.02 3.51
C ASN A 164 -15.46 4.76 2.02
N ASN A 165 -14.20 4.69 1.60
CA ASN A 165 -13.77 4.42 0.23
C ASN A 165 -12.63 3.39 0.20
N CYS A 166 -12.09 3.11 -0.99
CA CYS A 166 -11.01 2.14 -1.16
C CYS A 166 -9.72 2.53 -0.41
N GLN A 167 -9.42 3.82 -0.33
CA GLN A 167 -8.22 4.34 0.32
C GLN A 167 -8.32 4.22 1.84
N THR A 168 -9.44 4.64 2.43
CA THR A 168 -9.64 4.55 3.89
C THR A 168 -9.69 3.10 4.36
N TRP A 169 -10.31 2.21 3.57
CA TRP A 169 -10.26 0.77 3.82
C TRP A 169 -8.84 0.23 3.84
N LEU A 170 -8.01 0.61 2.86
CA LEU A 170 -6.63 0.15 2.75
C LEU A 170 -5.77 0.64 3.92
N VAL A 171 -5.96 1.88 4.35
CA VAL A 171 -5.25 2.44 5.50
C VAL A 171 -5.60 1.67 6.78
N GLU A 172 -6.89 1.46 7.07
CA GLU A 172 -7.30 0.65 8.24
C GLU A 172 -6.75 -0.78 8.15
N TYR A 173 -6.73 -1.37 6.94
CA TYR A 173 -6.17 -2.70 6.74
C TYR A 173 -4.67 -2.76 7.09
N LEU A 174 -3.89 -1.79 6.62
CA LEU A 174 -2.45 -1.70 6.89
C LEU A 174 -2.15 -1.47 8.38
N GLU A 175 -2.94 -0.65 9.06
CA GLU A 175 -2.82 -0.44 10.51
C GLU A 175 -3.00 -1.76 11.28
N ARG A 176 -3.98 -2.58 10.89
CA ARG A 176 -4.22 -3.88 11.51
C ARG A 176 -3.13 -4.90 11.22
N ILE A 177 -2.56 -4.89 10.00
CA ILE A 177 -1.37 -5.71 9.69
C ILE A 177 -0.22 -5.32 10.62
N ASN A 178 0.00 -4.02 10.79
CA ASN A 178 1.09 -3.49 11.62
C ASN A 178 0.97 -3.94 13.08
N ILE A 179 -0.23 -3.81 13.66
CA ILE A 179 -0.52 -4.20 15.06
C ILE A 179 -0.31 -5.70 15.26
N ASN A 180 -0.77 -6.54 14.34
CA ASN A 180 -0.72 -7.99 14.50
C ASN A 180 0.67 -8.59 14.21
N CYS A 181 1.53 -7.89 13.46
CA CYS A 181 2.84 -8.38 13.07
C CYS A 181 4.01 -7.69 13.79
N GLY A 182 3.76 -6.69 14.65
CA GLY A 182 4.80 -5.95 15.38
C GLY A 182 5.84 -5.27 14.47
N SER A 183 5.46 -5.01 13.21
CA SER A 183 6.34 -4.51 12.15
C SER A 183 6.34 -2.98 12.10
N CYS A 184 7.22 -2.37 11.29
CA CYS A 184 7.18 -0.93 11.00
C CYS A 184 6.77 -0.69 9.54
N LEU A 185 5.46 -0.65 9.28
CA LEU A 185 4.94 -0.16 8.00
C LEU A 185 5.01 1.36 7.96
N SER A 186 5.56 1.91 6.88
CA SER A 186 5.57 3.35 6.64
C SER A 186 4.84 3.67 5.36
N LEU A 187 3.67 4.31 5.48
CA LEU A 187 2.99 4.89 4.33
C LEU A 187 3.84 6.02 3.77
N PRO A 188 4.15 6.01 2.46
CA PRO A 188 4.84 7.11 1.78
C PRO A 188 4.01 8.40 1.86
N ASP A 189 4.67 9.55 1.80
CA ASP A 189 4.03 10.85 2.11
C ASP A 189 2.86 11.20 1.17
N ASN A 190 2.90 10.74 -0.08
CA ASN A 190 1.81 10.90 -1.05
C ASN A 190 0.51 10.19 -0.64
N TYR A 191 0.58 9.16 0.22
CA TYR A 191 -0.59 8.45 0.74
C TYR A 191 -1.14 9.04 2.04
N ARG A 192 -0.40 9.96 2.67
CA ARG A 192 -0.84 10.65 3.91
C ARG A 192 -1.72 11.86 3.63
N LEU A 193 -1.56 12.49 2.47
CA LEU A 193 -2.22 13.75 2.11
C LEU A 193 -3.61 13.56 1.46
N GLY A 194 -3.95 12.35 1.01
CA GLY A 194 -5.24 12.04 0.37
C GLY A 194 -6.40 11.74 1.33
N ILE A 195 -6.12 11.60 2.63
CA ILE A 195 -7.16 11.37 3.65
C ILE A 195 -7.76 12.72 4.04
N ILE A 196 -8.65 13.24 3.20
CA ILE A 196 -9.42 14.46 3.50
C ILE A 196 -10.46 14.10 4.58
N ASN A 197 -10.40 14.79 5.72
CA ASN A 197 -11.21 14.56 6.94
C ASN A 197 -12.69 14.92 6.80
#